data_AF-A0A3S9MS38-F1
#
_entry.id   AF-A0A3S9MS38-F1
#
_cell.length_a   1.000
_cell.length_b   1.000
_cell.length_c   1.000
_cell.angle_alpha   90.00
_cell.angle_beta   90.00
_cell.angle_gamma   90.00
#
_symmetry.space_group_name_H-M   'P 1'
#
loop_
_entity.id
_entity.type
_entity.pdbx_description
1 polymer ?
#
loop_
_entity_poly.entity_id
_entity_poly.type
_entity_poly.pdbx_seq_one_letter_code
_entity_poly.pdbx_strand_id
1 'polypeptide(L)'
;MTNQVNHSQSNNNPYRYEGQKPYDGRLCVEGEVLAPFVIKDEAMVRVMKINRDNLRTFKFSGKPVLVGFTPVPLEEFDTMMKVFNADVHEYLSRHTKGKLDTTSLEEMMETEDGKSNGYDPTAISSHEETLMLIETIEELIDEVYQRSPKHGKILRLIYGNYEITKQEIIARLGMKKTQGYEAIKRAQAMAKEVYRELNQ
;
A
#
# COMPACT_ATOMS: atom_id res chain seq x y z
N MET A 1 38.84 10.30 14.44
CA MET A 1 37.52 10.03 15.05
C MET A 1 36.49 10.31 13.97
N THR A 2 36.00 9.25 13.32
CA THR A 2 35.08 9.32 12.18
C THR A 2 33.66 9.48 12.69
N ASN A 3 33.03 10.61 12.36
CA ASN A 3 31.64 10.87 12.67
C ASN A 3 30.75 9.90 11.86
N GLN A 4 30.09 8.99 12.56
CA GLN A 4 28.97 8.22 12.02
C GLN A 4 27.80 9.17 11.79
N VAL A 5 27.52 9.47 10.52
CA VAL A 5 26.28 10.15 10.14
C VAL A 5 25.18 9.10 10.19
N ASN A 6 24.34 9.18 11.22
CA ASN A 6 23.08 8.46 11.30
C ASN A 6 22.18 8.96 10.17
N HIS A 7 22.19 8.26 9.03
CA HIS A 7 21.16 8.42 8.00
C HIS A 7 19.87 7.80 8.51
N SER A 8 19.07 8.63 9.17
CA SER A 8 17.64 8.39 9.36
C SER A 8 17.01 8.01 8.02
N GLN A 9 16.33 6.86 8.00
CA GLN A 9 15.68 6.29 6.83
C GLN A 9 14.57 7.20 6.30
N SER A 10 14.90 8.07 5.34
CA SER A 10 13.89 8.69 4.48
C SER A 10 13.68 7.79 3.27
N ASN A 11 12.43 7.65 2.82
CA ASN A 11 12.06 6.86 1.63
C ASN A 11 12.69 7.38 0.32
N ASN A 12 13.41 8.50 0.36
CA ASN A 12 14.03 9.19 -0.78
C ASN A 12 15.57 9.11 -0.82
N ASN A 13 16.22 8.19 -0.09
CA ASN A 13 17.67 8.01 -0.26
C ASN A 13 17.99 7.31 -1.61
N PRO A 14 18.66 7.97 -2.57
CA PRO A 14 18.98 7.38 -3.87
C PRO A 14 19.98 6.22 -3.80
N TYR A 15 20.77 6.13 -2.72
CA TYR A 15 21.78 5.08 -2.53
C TYR A 15 21.26 3.83 -1.82
N ARG A 16 19.96 3.78 -1.47
CA ARG A 16 19.39 2.66 -0.69
C ARG A 16 19.47 1.29 -1.38
N TYR A 17 19.72 1.28 -2.70
CA TYR A 17 19.77 0.07 -3.51
C TYR A 17 21.18 -0.32 -3.95
N GLU A 18 22.24 0.36 -3.50
CA GLU A 18 23.63 0.12 -3.93
C GLU A 18 24.10 -1.34 -3.76
N GLY A 19 23.56 -2.08 -2.78
CA GLY A 19 23.85 -3.50 -2.58
C GLY A 19 23.13 -4.47 -3.53
N GLN A 20 22.29 -3.98 -4.45
CA GLN A 20 21.56 -4.80 -5.42
C GLN A 20 22.33 -4.92 -6.74
N LYS A 21 21.88 -5.83 -7.61
CA LYS A 21 22.47 -6.06 -8.93
C LYS A 21 21.49 -5.60 -10.01
N PRO A 22 21.95 -4.89 -11.06
CA PRO A 22 21.13 -4.61 -12.22
C PRO A 22 20.53 -5.84 -12.86
N TYR A 23 19.34 -5.68 -13.42
CA TYR A 23 18.56 -6.76 -14.02
C TYR A 23 19.33 -7.46 -15.16
N ASP A 24 20.21 -6.76 -15.86
CA ASP A 24 21.03 -7.25 -16.98
C ASP A 24 22.50 -7.52 -16.59
N GLY A 25 22.88 -7.22 -15.34
CA GLY A 25 24.25 -7.35 -14.87
C GLY A 25 25.19 -6.21 -15.30
N ARG A 26 24.67 -5.13 -15.88
CA ARG A 26 25.43 -3.91 -16.16
C ARG A 26 26.02 -3.36 -14.86
N LEU A 27 27.18 -2.71 -14.93
CA LEU A 27 27.76 -1.99 -13.79
C LEU A 27 27.16 -0.59 -13.69
N CYS A 28 26.86 -0.16 -12.47
CA CYS A 28 26.51 1.24 -12.17
C CYS A 28 27.79 2.08 -12.30
N VAL A 29 27.78 3.11 -13.15
CA VAL A 29 28.94 4.00 -13.33
C VAL A 29 28.84 5.24 -12.45
N GLU A 30 29.91 6.04 -12.39
CA GLU A 30 29.91 7.29 -11.63
C GLU A 30 28.81 8.24 -12.13
N GLY A 31 28.02 8.78 -11.18
CA GLY A 31 26.85 9.61 -11.48
C GLY A 31 25.53 8.83 -11.64
N GLU A 32 25.56 7.50 -11.67
CA GLU A 32 24.36 6.66 -11.68
C GLU A 32 24.05 6.07 -10.30
N VAL A 33 22.78 5.79 -10.08
CA VAL A 33 22.25 5.03 -8.93
C VAL A 33 21.29 3.96 -9.40
N LEU A 34 21.05 2.96 -8.55
CA LEU A 34 20.10 1.89 -8.87
C LEU A 34 18.67 2.32 -8.54
N ALA A 35 17.80 2.30 -9.54
CA ALA A 35 16.36 2.50 -9.38
C ALA A 35 15.59 1.17 -9.56
N PRO A 36 14.54 0.92 -8.76
CA PRO A 36 13.71 -0.26 -8.88
C PRO A 36 12.67 -0.09 -10.01
N PHE A 37 12.24 -1.22 -10.60
CA PHE A 37 11.10 -1.28 -11.50
C PHE A 37 10.35 -2.62 -11.32
N VAL A 38 9.05 -2.64 -11.64
CA VAL A 38 8.20 -3.83 -11.47
C VAL A 38 8.36 -4.78 -12.65
N ILE A 39 8.49 -6.08 -12.35
CA ILE A 39 8.43 -7.14 -13.37
C ILE A 39 6.95 -7.51 -13.60
N LYS A 40 6.37 -7.01 -14.69
CA LYS A 40 4.94 -7.13 -14.97
C LYS A 40 4.55 -8.53 -15.45
N ASP A 41 5.36 -9.12 -16.32
CA ASP A 41 5.09 -10.41 -16.93
C ASP A 41 6.34 -11.11 -17.46
N GLU A 42 6.15 -12.35 -17.92
CA GLU A 42 7.18 -13.18 -18.54
C GLU A 42 7.66 -12.68 -19.90
N ALA A 43 6.87 -11.87 -20.61
CA ALA A 43 7.30 -11.29 -21.88
C ALA A 43 8.38 -10.22 -21.64
N MET A 44 8.20 -9.36 -20.64
CA MET A 44 9.20 -8.38 -20.20
C MET A 44 10.54 -9.06 -19.87
N VAL A 45 10.50 -10.14 -19.10
CA VAL A 45 11.68 -10.94 -18.73
C VAL A 45 12.44 -11.43 -19.97
N ARG A 46 11.72 -11.91 -20.99
CA ARG A 46 12.33 -12.39 -22.24
C ARG A 46 12.87 -11.27 -23.12
N VAL A 47 12.07 -10.22 -23.35
CA VAL A 47 12.43 -9.12 -24.26
C VAL A 47 13.63 -8.34 -23.72
N MET A 48 13.62 -8.03 -22.43
CA MET A 48 14.71 -7.30 -21.78
C MET A 48 15.87 -8.20 -21.37
N LYS A 49 15.80 -9.52 -21.60
CA LYS A 49 16.84 -10.50 -21.23
C LYS A 49 17.22 -10.40 -19.74
N ILE A 50 16.20 -10.33 -18.88
CA ILE A 50 16.36 -10.14 -17.45
C ILE A 50 17.02 -11.36 -16.80
N ASN A 51 18.11 -11.13 -16.07
CA ASN A 51 18.70 -12.11 -15.17
C ASN A 51 17.84 -12.24 -13.91
N ARG A 52 17.14 -13.37 -13.79
CA ARG A 52 16.23 -13.64 -12.67
C ARG A 52 16.93 -13.70 -11.32
N ASP A 53 18.20 -14.08 -11.27
CA ASP A 53 18.98 -14.16 -10.01
C ASP A 53 19.22 -12.78 -9.39
N ASN A 54 19.13 -11.72 -10.21
CA ASN A 54 19.29 -10.34 -9.79
C ASN A 54 17.96 -9.70 -9.33
N LEU A 55 16.83 -10.38 -9.50
CA LEU A 55 15.53 -9.88 -9.06
C LEU A 55 15.37 -10.02 -7.54
N ARG A 56 14.45 -9.20 -6.99
CA ARG A 56 14.05 -9.23 -5.58
C ARG A 56 12.56 -9.24 -5.46
N THR A 57 12.05 -9.81 -4.38
CA THR A 57 10.64 -9.73 -4.03
C THR A 57 10.47 -8.73 -2.91
N PHE A 58 9.74 -7.66 -3.18
CA PHE A 58 9.32 -6.70 -2.17
C PHE A 58 7.91 -7.05 -1.70
N LYS A 59 7.58 -6.69 -0.46
CA LYS A 59 6.24 -6.88 0.09
C LYS A 59 5.58 -5.53 0.29
N PHE A 60 4.46 -5.32 -0.38
CA PHE A 60 3.61 -4.13 -0.26
C PHE A 60 2.25 -4.58 0.25
N SER A 61 1.80 -4.09 1.41
CA SER A 61 0.58 -4.55 2.07
C SER A 61 0.48 -6.09 2.22
N GLY A 62 1.63 -6.75 2.41
CA GLY A 62 1.75 -8.21 2.48
C GLY A 62 1.72 -8.96 1.14
N LYS A 63 1.47 -8.27 0.02
CA LYS A 63 1.48 -8.83 -1.33
C LYS A 63 2.89 -8.79 -1.92
N PRO A 64 3.41 -9.92 -2.44
CA PRO A 64 4.72 -9.96 -3.07
C PRO A 64 4.69 -9.31 -4.45
N VAL A 65 5.64 -8.41 -4.70
CA VAL A 65 5.90 -7.80 -6.02
C VAL A 65 7.32 -8.11 -6.43
N LEU A 66 7.50 -8.60 -7.65
CA LEU A 66 8.82 -8.91 -8.20
C LEU A 66 9.43 -7.64 -8.80
N VAL A 67 10.66 -7.33 -8.39
CA VAL A 67 11.34 -6.05 -8.64
C VAL A 67 12.70 -6.33 -9.27
N GLY A 68 12.98 -5.63 -10.37
CA GLY A 68 14.31 -5.50 -10.96
C GLY A 68 14.94 -4.16 -10.63
N PHE A 69 16.25 -4.03 -10.85
CA PHE A 69 16.98 -2.79 -10.66
C PHE A 69 17.66 -2.37 -11.95
N THR A 70 17.65 -1.08 -12.26
CA THR A 70 18.36 -0.53 -13.41
C THR A 70 19.20 0.67 -12.97
N PRO A 71 20.43 0.82 -13.47
CA PRO A 71 21.18 2.07 -13.32
C PRO A 71 20.43 3.21 -14.02
N VAL A 72 20.33 4.34 -13.34
CA VAL A 72 19.79 5.61 -13.86
C VAL A 72 20.64 6.77 -13.37
N PRO A 73 20.69 7.90 -14.10
CA PRO A 73 21.31 9.12 -13.60
C PRO A 73 20.71 9.53 -12.24
N LEU A 74 21.54 10.06 -11.35
CA LEU A 74 21.11 10.47 -10.00
C LEU A 74 19.93 11.44 -10.03
N GLU A 75 19.91 12.37 -10.99
CA GLU A 75 18.84 13.35 -11.19
C GLU A 75 17.50 12.73 -11.64
N GLU A 76 17.53 11.53 -12.22
CA GLU A 76 16.32 10.81 -12.66
C GLU A 76 15.74 9.89 -11.58
N PHE A 77 16.46 9.70 -10.47
CA PHE A 77 16.05 8.74 -9.43
C PHE A 77 14.66 9.04 -8.87
N ASP A 78 14.37 10.31 -8.53
CA ASP A 78 13.07 10.70 -7.98
C ASP A 78 11.94 10.48 -9.00
N THR A 79 12.20 10.73 -10.28
CA THR A 79 11.26 10.45 -11.36
C THR A 79 11.01 8.96 -11.49
N MET A 80 12.07 8.14 -11.47
CA MET A 80 11.92 6.69 -11.52
C MET A 80 11.22 6.11 -10.29
N MET A 81 11.41 6.70 -9.12
CA MET A 81 10.67 6.29 -7.93
C MET A 81 9.16 6.54 -8.05
N LYS A 82 8.75 7.65 -8.68
CA LYS A 82 7.34 7.91 -8.98
C LYS A 82 6.77 6.88 -9.95
N VAL A 83 7.49 6.59 -11.03
CA VAL A 83 7.11 5.55 -12.02
C VAL A 83 7.00 4.18 -11.34
N PHE A 84 7.99 3.82 -10.52
CA PHE A 84 7.97 2.56 -9.80
C PHE A 84 6.76 2.43 -8.88
N ASN A 85 6.45 3.46 -8.10
CA ASN A 85 5.28 3.44 -7.22
C ASN A 85 3.97 3.30 -8.01
N ALA A 86 3.84 4.02 -9.13
CA ALA A 86 2.69 3.88 -10.03
C ALA A 86 2.58 2.48 -10.65
N ASP A 87 3.71 1.88 -11.03
CA ASP A 87 3.76 0.51 -11.57
C ASP A 87 3.45 -0.56 -10.50
N VAL A 88 3.90 -0.36 -9.26
CA VAL A 88 3.54 -1.22 -8.12
C VAL A 88 2.03 -1.16 -7.92
N HIS A 89 1.46 0.04 -7.94
CA HIS A 89 0.04 0.25 -7.83
C HIS A 89 -0.74 -0.45 -8.96
N GLU A 90 -0.36 -0.24 -10.22
CA GLU A 90 -0.95 -0.90 -11.39
C GLU A 90 -0.87 -2.43 -11.30
N TYR A 91 0.28 -2.95 -10.87
CA TYR A 91 0.48 -4.38 -10.68
C TYR A 91 -0.47 -4.92 -9.60
N LEU A 92 -0.51 -4.28 -8.44
CA LEU A 92 -1.38 -4.69 -7.34
C LEU A 92 -2.85 -4.59 -7.73
N SER A 93 -3.29 -3.54 -8.43
CA SER A 93 -4.69 -3.37 -8.84
C SER A 93 -5.16 -4.49 -9.80
N ARG A 94 -4.32 -4.86 -10.78
CA ARG A 94 -4.59 -5.97 -11.72
C ARG A 94 -4.65 -7.32 -11.03
N HIS A 95 -3.81 -7.52 -10.02
CA HIS A 95 -3.71 -8.77 -9.28
C HIS A 95 -4.60 -8.83 -8.01
N THR A 96 -5.38 -7.78 -7.73
CA THR A 96 -6.32 -7.67 -6.60
C THR A 96 -7.79 -7.72 -7.05
N LYS A 97 -8.12 -8.15 -8.27
CA LYS A 97 -9.53 -8.25 -8.75
C LYS A 97 -10.42 -9.01 -7.75
N GLY A 98 -11.12 -8.23 -6.94
CA GLY A 98 -11.86 -8.71 -5.78
C GLY A 98 -12.24 -7.56 -4.85
N LYS A 99 -13.16 -6.70 -5.31
CA LYS A 99 -14.17 -6.00 -4.49
C LYS A 99 -13.66 -4.83 -3.63
N LEU A 100 -13.81 -3.58 -4.10
CA LEU A 100 -14.47 -2.53 -3.30
C LEU A 100 -14.75 -1.28 -4.15
N ASP A 101 -15.98 -0.78 -4.03
CA ASP A 101 -16.52 0.46 -4.63
C ASP A 101 -16.37 1.62 -3.63
N THR A 102 -16.04 2.81 -4.10
CA THR A 102 -15.68 3.99 -3.27
C THR A 102 -16.81 4.43 -2.34
N THR A 103 -18.05 4.13 -2.71
CA THR A 103 -19.28 4.32 -1.92
C THR A 103 -19.20 3.69 -0.53
N SER A 104 -18.48 2.56 -0.40
CA SER A 104 -18.43 1.80 0.85
C SER A 104 -17.71 2.52 2.00
N LEU A 105 -16.76 3.43 1.73
CA LEU A 105 -16.04 4.13 2.79
C LEU A 105 -16.89 5.22 3.45
N GLU A 106 -17.61 5.98 2.63
CA GLU A 106 -18.55 7.01 3.09
C GLU A 106 -19.77 6.37 3.77
N GLU A 107 -20.33 5.29 3.21
CA GLU A 107 -21.39 4.50 3.88
C GLU A 107 -20.92 3.89 5.22
N MET A 108 -19.66 3.45 5.33
CA MET A 108 -19.09 2.92 6.57
C MET A 108 -18.83 4.00 7.64
N MET A 109 -18.71 5.27 7.22
CA MET A 109 -18.54 6.43 8.10
C MET A 109 -19.87 7.07 8.51
N GLU A 110 -20.90 6.94 7.68
CA GLU A 110 -22.24 7.54 7.84
C GLU A 110 -23.26 6.62 8.53
N THR A 111 -23.11 5.28 8.49
CA THR A 111 -24.11 4.38 9.09
C THR A 111 -23.84 4.06 10.56
N GLU A 112 -24.57 4.72 11.47
CA GLU A 112 -24.73 4.21 12.85
C GLU A 112 -25.62 2.94 12.86
N ASP A 113 -26.50 2.78 11.86
CA ASP A 113 -27.54 1.75 11.77
C ASP A 113 -27.54 1.06 10.38
N GLY A 114 -27.09 -0.20 10.31
CA GLY A 114 -26.81 -0.91 9.03
C GLY A 114 -28.01 -1.18 8.12
N LYS A 115 -28.34 -0.23 7.23
CA LYS A 115 -29.16 -0.45 6.03
C LYS A 115 -28.55 0.28 4.83
N SER A 116 -28.03 -0.50 3.88
CA SER A 116 -27.58 -0.05 2.56
C SER A 116 -28.78 0.08 1.60
N ASN A 117 -28.86 1.19 0.88
CA ASN A 117 -29.83 1.42 -0.19
C ASN A 117 -29.15 1.31 -1.57
N GLY A 118 -29.92 0.88 -2.57
CA GLY A 118 -29.46 0.36 -3.86
C GLY A 118 -28.54 1.28 -4.68
N TYR A 119 -27.58 0.63 -5.32
CA TYR A 119 -26.52 1.15 -6.18
C TYR A 119 -27.04 1.60 -7.56
N ASP A 120 -26.63 2.80 -8.01
CA ASP A 120 -26.77 3.30 -9.39
C ASP A 120 -25.43 3.11 -10.13
N PRO A 121 -25.36 2.23 -11.14
CA PRO A 121 -24.12 1.85 -11.83
C PRO A 121 -23.65 2.85 -12.90
N THR A 122 -24.16 4.09 -12.93
CA THR A 122 -23.80 5.07 -13.98
C THR A 122 -22.84 6.18 -13.54
N ALA A 123 -22.40 6.23 -12.28
CA ALA A 123 -21.37 7.18 -11.84
C ALA A 123 -19.97 6.59 -12.03
N ILE A 124 -19.37 6.79 -13.20
CA ILE A 124 -17.94 6.50 -13.43
C ILE A 124 -17.13 7.66 -12.81
N SER A 125 -16.61 7.46 -11.60
CA SER A 125 -15.41 8.18 -11.13
C SER A 125 -14.20 7.54 -11.81
N SER A 126 -13.16 8.32 -12.13
CA SER A 126 -12.04 7.79 -12.91
C SER A 126 -11.40 6.61 -12.18
N HIS A 127 -10.98 5.57 -12.90
CA HIS A 127 -10.34 4.39 -12.30
C HIS A 127 -9.19 4.78 -11.36
N GLU A 128 -8.48 5.86 -11.69
CA GLU A 128 -7.41 6.48 -10.91
C GLU A 128 -7.90 7.06 -9.57
N GLU A 129 -9.05 7.74 -9.51
CA GLU A 129 -9.66 8.24 -8.25
C GLU A 129 -10.04 7.10 -7.31
N THR A 130 -10.61 6.02 -7.83
CA THR A 130 -10.95 4.83 -7.04
C THR A 130 -9.69 4.20 -6.44
N LEU A 131 -8.62 4.21 -7.21
CA LEU A 131 -7.34 3.62 -6.85
C LEU A 131 -6.56 4.45 -5.82
N MET A 132 -6.53 5.77 -5.97
CA MET A 132 -6.00 6.70 -4.97
C MET A 132 -6.76 6.60 -3.64
N LEU A 133 -8.09 6.42 -3.71
CA LEU A 133 -8.90 6.21 -2.51
C LEU A 133 -8.53 4.91 -1.80
N ILE A 134 -8.33 3.81 -2.53
CA ILE A 134 -7.91 2.53 -1.96
C ILE A 134 -6.54 2.65 -1.27
N GLU A 135 -5.56 3.30 -1.90
CA GLU A 135 -4.24 3.54 -1.28
C GLU A 135 -4.35 4.37 0.00
N THR A 136 -5.15 5.44 -0.03
CA THR A 136 -5.39 6.30 1.13
C THR A 136 -6.02 5.52 2.29
N ILE A 137 -6.94 4.59 1.99
CA ILE A 137 -7.56 3.73 3.00
C ILE A 137 -6.55 2.74 3.58
N GLU A 138 -5.73 2.10 2.74
CA GLU A 138 -4.70 1.16 3.20
C GLU A 138 -3.65 1.87 4.08
N GLU A 139 -3.17 3.04 3.66
CA GLU A 139 -2.21 3.86 4.42
C GLU A 139 -2.80 4.29 5.77
N LEU A 140 -4.05 4.75 5.78
CA LEU A 140 -4.76 5.08 7.01
C LEU A 140 -4.86 3.88 7.95
N ILE A 141 -5.24 2.71 7.43
CA ILE A 141 -5.36 1.48 8.23
C ILE A 141 -4.00 1.08 8.82
N ASP A 142 -2.94 1.19 8.03
CA ASP A 142 -1.58 0.87 8.45
C ASP A 142 -1.06 1.86 9.49
N GLU A 143 -1.31 3.15 9.33
CA GLU A 143 -0.95 4.17 10.31
C GLU A 143 -1.70 3.97 11.64
N VAL A 144 -3.01 3.67 11.59
CA VAL A 144 -3.77 3.26 12.80
C VAL A 144 -3.21 1.97 13.39
N TYR A 145 -2.76 1.01 12.58
CA TYR A 145 -2.14 -0.22 13.05
C TYR A 145 -0.81 0.05 13.76
N GLN A 146 0.03 0.95 13.25
CA GLN A 146 1.29 1.34 13.88
C GLN A 146 1.03 2.01 15.24
N ARG A 147 0.06 2.93 15.32
CA ARG A 147 -0.32 3.60 16.56
C ARG A 147 -0.98 2.66 17.56
N SER A 148 -1.80 1.74 17.07
CA SER A 148 -2.50 0.78 17.90
C SER A 148 -2.85 -0.50 17.12
N PRO A 149 -2.04 -1.57 17.26
CA PRO A 149 -2.25 -2.82 16.54
C PRO A 149 -3.64 -3.44 16.74
N LYS A 150 -4.23 -3.25 17.92
CA LYS A 150 -5.60 -3.70 18.22
C LYS A 150 -6.64 -3.05 17.30
N HIS A 151 -6.53 -1.74 17.10
CA HIS A 151 -7.52 -0.95 16.35
C HIS A 151 -7.29 -1.09 14.84
N GLY A 152 -6.03 -1.14 14.38
CA GLY A 152 -5.73 -1.46 12.99
C GLY A 152 -6.23 -2.85 12.57
N LYS A 153 -6.14 -3.86 13.44
CA LYS A 153 -6.74 -5.20 13.17
C LYS A 153 -8.26 -5.14 13.00
N ILE A 154 -8.95 -4.29 13.77
CA ILE A 154 -10.39 -4.08 13.62
C ILE A 154 -10.68 -3.47 12.25
N LEU A 155 -9.96 -2.41 11.86
CA LEU A 155 -10.16 -1.76 10.57
C LEU A 155 -9.86 -2.70 9.40
N ARG A 156 -8.80 -3.53 9.48
CA ARG A 156 -8.51 -4.55 8.46
C ARG A 156 -9.62 -5.58 8.31
N LEU A 157 -10.26 -5.99 9.41
CA LEU A 157 -11.40 -6.92 9.35
C LEU A 157 -12.61 -6.30 8.65
N ILE A 158 -12.87 -5.02 8.91
CA ILE A 158 -13.96 -4.28 8.28
C ILE A 158 -13.64 -4.06 6.79
N TYR A 159 -12.42 -3.64 6.46
CA TYR A 159 -11.95 -3.45 5.10
C TYR A 159 -11.98 -4.73 4.26
N GLY A 160 -11.54 -5.85 4.83
CA GLY A 160 -11.51 -7.14 4.12
C GLY A 160 -12.88 -7.78 3.90
N ASN A 161 -13.94 -7.27 4.53
CA ASN A 161 -15.31 -7.74 4.35
C ASN A 161 -16.33 -6.67 4.77
N TYR A 162 -16.85 -5.88 3.83
CA TYR A 162 -17.82 -4.82 4.13
C TYR A 162 -19.12 -5.33 4.79
N GLU A 163 -19.46 -6.62 4.66
CA GLU A 163 -20.64 -7.21 5.30
C GLU A 163 -20.36 -7.72 6.72
N ILE A 164 -19.12 -7.62 7.22
CA ILE A 164 -18.78 -8.13 8.54
C ILE A 164 -19.55 -7.38 9.62
N THR A 165 -20.24 -8.14 10.47
CA THR A 165 -21.01 -7.54 11.56
C THR A 165 -20.11 -7.20 12.74
N LYS A 166 -20.52 -6.21 13.55
CA LYS A 166 -19.85 -5.87 14.82
C LYS A 166 -19.70 -7.10 15.72
N GLN A 167 -20.68 -8.01 15.72
CA GLN A 167 -20.64 -9.23 16.53
C GLN A 167 -19.58 -10.22 16.03
N GLU A 168 -19.43 -10.40 14.72
CA GLU A 168 -18.40 -11.26 14.14
C GLU A 168 -17.00 -10.72 14.38
N ILE A 169 -16.79 -9.39 14.29
CA ILE A 169 -15.51 -8.77 14.65
C ILE A 169 -15.15 -9.09 16.10
N ILE A 170 -16.11 -8.91 17.02
CA ILE A 170 -15.93 -9.16 18.45
C ILE A 170 -15.59 -10.64 18.70
N ALA A 171 -16.30 -11.55 18.03
CA ALA A 171 -16.06 -12.98 18.12
C ALA A 171 -14.68 -13.38 17.59
N ARG A 172 -14.29 -12.90 16.39
CA ARG A 172 -12.98 -13.19 15.77
C ARG A 172 -11.81 -12.70 16.61
N LEU A 173 -11.99 -11.61 17.33
CA LEU A 173 -10.96 -11.01 18.19
C LEU A 173 -11.02 -11.50 19.64
N GLY A 174 -11.92 -12.43 19.97
CA GLY A 174 -12.04 -13.00 21.32
C GLY A 174 -12.39 -11.97 22.39
N MET A 175 -13.09 -10.89 22.03
CA MET A 175 -13.40 -9.79 22.94
C MET A 175 -14.73 -10.00 23.68
N LYS A 176 -14.83 -9.49 24.90
CA LYS A 176 -16.12 -9.38 25.58
C LYS A 176 -17.00 -8.35 24.86
N LYS A 177 -18.30 -8.61 24.77
CA LYS A 177 -19.28 -7.79 24.02
C LYS A 177 -19.11 -6.28 24.25
N THR A 178 -19.17 -5.82 25.50
CA THR A 178 -19.05 -4.39 25.84
C THR A 178 -17.69 -3.79 25.45
N GLN A 179 -16.60 -4.52 25.71
CA GLN A 179 -15.24 -4.08 25.32
C GLN A 179 -15.04 -4.06 23.80
N GLY A 180 -15.73 -4.96 23.12
CA GLY A 180 -15.69 -5.09 21.67
C GLY A 180 -16.31 -3.91 20.95
N TYR A 181 -17.50 -3.49 21.37
CA TYR A 181 -18.16 -2.30 20.79
C TYR A 181 -17.34 -1.02 21.03
N GLU A 182 -16.80 -0.85 22.24
CA GLU A 182 -15.91 0.28 22.54
C GLU A 182 -14.64 0.26 21.69
N ALA A 183 -14.04 -0.91 21.46
CA ALA A 183 -12.86 -1.04 20.61
C ALA A 183 -13.17 -0.69 19.14
N ILE A 184 -14.33 -1.09 18.62
CA ILE A 184 -14.75 -0.74 17.25
C ILE A 184 -14.93 0.78 17.13
N LYS A 185 -15.63 1.40 18.08
CA LYS A 185 -15.84 2.86 18.11
C LYS A 185 -14.51 3.62 18.16
N ARG A 186 -13.56 3.16 18.98
CA ARG A 186 -12.21 3.74 19.06
C ARG A 186 -11.42 3.55 17.76
N ALA A 187 -11.52 2.38 17.12
CA ALA A 187 -10.85 2.16 15.84
C ALA A 187 -11.33 3.12 14.75
N GLN A 188 -12.66 3.34 14.66
CA GLN A 188 -13.24 4.31 13.74
C GLN A 188 -12.86 5.76 14.08
N ALA A 189 -12.77 6.11 15.37
CA ALA A 189 -12.31 7.44 15.79
C ALA A 189 -10.84 7.69 15.40
N MET A 190 -9.97 6.70 15.63
CA MET A 190 -8.55 6.79 15.22
C MET A 190 -8.39 6.89 13.70
N ALA A 191 -9.19 6.13 12.93
CA ALA A 191 -9.24 6.27 11.48
C ALA A 191 -9.57 7.71 11.05
N LYS A 192 -10.60 8.32 11.65
CA LYS A 192 -10.98 9.72 11.38
C LYS A 192 -9.88 10.73 11.74
N GLU A 193 -9.14 10.48 12.82
CA GLU A 193 -8.01 11.32 13.22
C GLU A 193 -6.85 11.23 12.23
N VAL A 194 -6.42 10.00 11.91
CA VAL A 194 -5.35 9.75 10.93
C VAL A 194 -5.71 10.33 9.57
N TYR A 195 -6.96 10.17 9.11
CA TYR A 195 -7.41 10.77 7.85
C TYR A 195 -7.24 12.30 7.83
N ARG A 196 -7.54 12.98 8.95
CA ARG A 196 -7.38 14.43 9.04
C ARG A 196 -5.92 14.86 9.04
N GLU A 197 -5.02 14.04 9.57
CA GLU A 197 -3.58 14.33 9.59
C GLU A 197 -2.94 14.12 8.21
N LEU A 198 -3.35 13.09 7.47
CA LEU A 198 -2.83 12.79 6.13
C LEU A 198 -3.28 13.82 5.06
N ASN A 199 -4.35 14.57 5.31
CA ASN A 199 -4.96 15.51 4.36
C ASN A 199 -4.83 17.00 4.79
N GLN A 200 -3.89 17.33 5.67
CA GLN A 200 -3.50 18.70 6.04
C GLN A 200 -2.23 19.13 5.29
#